data_AF-A0AA48HMU4-F1
#
_entry.id   AF-A0AA48HMU4-F1
#
_cell.length_a   1.000
_cell.length_b   1.000
_cell.length_c   1.000
_cell.angle_alpha   90.00
_cell.angle_beta   90.00
_cell.angle_gamma   90.00
#
_symmetry.space_group_name_H-M   'P 1'
#
loop_
_entity.id
_entity.type
_entity.pdbx_description
1 polymer ?
#
loop_
_entity_poly.entity_id
_entity_poly.type
_entity_poly.pdbx_seq_one_letter_code
_entity_poly.pdbx_strand_id
1 'polypeptide(L)'
;MRVVNMKTANMKQQKGFTLIELIIVIIILGILAVTAAPKFLDISEDANEATITGVQGALQAATQLVRSKGRIDGVNSSQEYNNDADDQSIFIDGSEIFLDEGVAAPFASNVISMLDINAGTRTATTDVLTGFDFVAVMDATAAEDATEVRIYPVSEVGTSIDGTLDATALCYVSYFYDASGASSAPSISLPSSFSCS
;
A
#
# COMPACT_ATOMS: atom_id res chain seq x y z
N MET A 1 15.59 -69.20 52.62
CA MET A 1 16.44 -67.99 52.70
C MET A 1 16.60 -67.47 51.27
N ARG A 2 15.93 -66.36 50.91
CA ARG A 2 15.95 -65.80 49.54
C ARG A 2 16.68 -64.46 49.58
N VAL A 3 17.86 -64.41 48.97
CA VAL A 3 18.68 -63.20 48.85
C VAL A 3 18.04 -62.31 47.79
N VAL A 4 17.72 -61.06 48.14
CA VAL A 4 17.24 -60.05 47.19
C VAL A 4 18.42 -59.16 46.80
N ASN A 5 18.77 -59.13 45.52
CA ASN A 5 19.79 -58.22 44.96
C ASN A 5 19.24 -56.78 44.93
N MET A 6 19.91 -55.84 45.59
CA MET A 6 19.68 -54.40 45.39
C MET A 6 20.36 -53.96 44.09
N LYS A 7 19.55 -53.61 43.10
CA LYS A 7 20.01 -52.94 41.87
C LYS A 7 20.26 -51.47 42.22
N THR A 8 21.52 -51.05 42.27
CA THR A 8 21.91 -49.67 42.56
C THR A 8 21.42 -48.74 41.46
N ALA A 9 20.44 -47.88 41.77
CA ALA A 9 19.99 -46.82 40.88
C ALA A 9 21.02 -45.69 40.87
N ASN A 10 21.53 -45.36 39.69
CA ASN A 10 22.49 -44.28 39.49
C ASN A 10 21.76 -42.93 39.60
N MET A 11 21.91 -42.24 40.74
CA MET A 11 21.34 -40.91 40.96
C MET A 11 22.12 -39.88 40.13
N LYS A 12 21.54 -39.39 39.03
CA LYS A 12 22.08 -38.24 38.30
C LYS A 12 22.03 -37.02 39.21
N GLN A 13 23.18 -36.41 39.48
CA GLN A 13 23.25 -35.17 40.27
C GLN A 13 22.54 -34.03 39.53
N GLN A 14 21.48 -33.48 40.12
CA GLN A 14 20.88 -32.24 39.64
C GLN A 14 21.84 -31.09 39.97
N LYS A 15 22.49 -30.52 38.95
CA LYS A 15 23.20 -29.25 39.09
C LYS A 15 22.14 -28.15 39.19
N GLY A 16 22.00 -27.55 40.37
CA GLY A 16 21.15 -26.38 40.57
C GLY A 16 21.71 -25.16 39.85
N PHE A 17 20.82 -24.31 39.35
CA PHE A 17 21.17 -23.02 38.74
C PHE A 17 21.75 -22.08 39.80
N THR A 18 22.83 -21.38 39.51
CA THR A 18 23.44 -20.45 40.47
C THR A 18 22.66 -19.13 40.51
N LEU A 19 22.60 -18.45 41.67
CA LEU A 19 21.98 -17.11 41.75
C LEU A 19 22.65 -16.10 40.82
N ILE A 20 23.97 -16.24 40.63
CA ILE A 20 24.71 -15.38 39.72
C ILE A 20 24.32 -15.62 38.25
N GLU A 21 24.08 -16.87 37.83
CA GLU A 21 23.55 -17.16 36.49
C GLU A 21 22.20 -16.46 36.24
N LEU A 22 21.32 -16.43 37.22
CA LEU A 22 20.02 -15.77 37.07
C LEU A 22 20.18 -14.25 36.93
N ILE A 23 21.07 -13.65 37.73
CA ILE A 23 21.31 -12.20 37.72
C ILE A 23 21.94 -11.77 36.39
N ILE A 24 22.92 -12.51 35.87
CA ILE A 24 23.51 -12.13 34.57
C ILE A 24 22.49 -12.22 33.44
N VAL A 25 21.57 -13.18 33.48
CA VAL A 25 20.55 -13.35 32.43
C VAL A 25 19.61 -12.16 32.39
N ILE A 26 19.09 -11.71 33.54
CA ILE A 26 18.19 -10.55 33.58
C ILE A 26 18.91 -9.24 33.20
N ILE A 27 20.21 -9.11 33.50
CA ILE A 27 21.01 -7.96 33.08
C ILE A 27 21.17 -7.95 31.56
N ILE A 28 21.51 -9.08 30.96
CA ILE A 28 21.67 -9.20 29.51
C ILE A 28 20.33 -8.92 28.82
N LEU A 29 19.22 -9.52 29.30
CA LEU A 29 17.89 -9.25 28.77
C LEU A 29 17.48 -7.78 28.94
N GLY A 30 17.86 -7.14 30.06
CA GLY A 30 17.61 -5.71 30.29
C GLY A 30 18.32 -4.82 29.27
N ILE A 31 19.59 -5.09 28.97
CA ILE A 31 20.35 -4.32 27.97
C ILE A 31 19.76 -4.51 26.57
N LEU A 32 19.46 -5.77 26.18
CA LEU A 32 18.88 -6.08 24.87
C LEU A 32 17.50 -5.45 24.69
N ALA A 33 16.68 -5.40 25.74
CA ALA A 33 15.35 -4.80 25.68
C ALA A 33 15.42 -3.29 25.41
N VAL A 34 16.32 -2.56 26.08
CA VAL A 34 16.45 -1.10 25.94
C VAL A 34 16.94 -0.71 24.54
N THR A 35 17.80 -1.50 23.91
CA THR A 35 18.30 -1.20 22.56
C THR A 35 17.37 -1.66 21.43
N ALA A 36 16.57 -2.72 21.65
CA ALA A 36 15.65 -3.24 20.64
C ALA A 36 14.29 -2.53 20.62
N ALA A 37 13.82 -2.02 21.76
CA ALA A 37 12.48 -1.43 21.87
C ALA A 37 12.24 -0.21 20.96
N PRO A 38 13.16 0.78 20.83
CA PRO A 38 12.91 1.95 19.98
C PRO A 38 12.74 1.56 18.51
N LYS A 39 13.62 0.69 18.01
CA LYS A 39 13.58 0.22 16.61
C LYS A 39 12.30 -0.55 16.29
N PHE A 40 11.68 -1.22 17.26
CA PHE A 40 10.46 -1.98 17.03
C PHE A 40 9.23 -1.10 16.82
N LEU A 41 9.25 0.15 17.30
CA LEU A 41 8.13 1.08 17.15
C LEU A 41 8.08 1.69 15.75
N ASP A 42 9.24 1.98 15.16
CA ASP A 42 9.34 2.71 13.88
C ASP A 42 9.24 1.80 12.63
N ILE A 43 9.29 0.47 12.78
CA ILE A 43 9.27 -0.47 11.64
C ILE A 43 7.98 -0.36 10.80
N SER A 44 6.86 -0.03 11.41
CA SER A 44 5.58 0.06 10.68
C SER A 44 5.55 1.29 9.77
N GLU A 45 6.07 2.42 10.26
CA GLU A 45 6.24 3.66 9.48
C GLU A 45 7.18 3.42 8.31
N ASP A 46 8.39 2.89 8.58
CA ASP A 46 9.37 2.56 7.54
C ASP A 46 8.79 1.60 6.47
N ALA A 47 7.99 0.62 6.91
CA ALA A 47 7.36 -0.35 6.01
C ALA A 47 6.30 0.29 5.11
N ASN A 48 5.45 1.16 5.67
CA ASN A 48 4.44 1.89 4.90
C ASN A 48 5.10 2.88 3.92
N GLU A 49 6.16 3.57 4.34
CA GLU A 49 6.92 4.50 3.50
C GLU A 49 7.54 3.77 2.29
N ALA A 50 8.20 2.64 2.54
CA ALA A 50 8.78 1.80 1.50
C ALA A 50 7.70 1.23 0.57
N THR A 51 6.55 0.85 1.11
CA THR A 51 5.42 0.31 0.34
C THR A 51 4.88 1.37 -0.62
N ILE A 52 4.59 2.58 -0.14
CA ILE A 52 4.05 3.65 -0.98
C ILE A 52 5.06 4.15 -2.01
N THR A 53 6.35 4.19 -1.67
CA THR A 53 7.41 4.44 -2.65
C THR A 53 7.45 3.35 -3.74
N GLY A 54 7.21 2.09 -3.36
CA GLY A 54 7.05 0.98 -4.30
C GLY A 54 5.85 1.16 -5.24
N VAL A 55 4.70 1.54 -4.68
CA VAL A 55 3.48 1.86 -5.46
C VAL A 55 3.74 3.03 -6.42
N GLN A 56 4.47 4.06 -6.00
CA GLN A 56 4.85 5.17 -6.87
C GLN A 56 5.63 4.70 -8.10
N GLY A 57 6.65 3.85 -7.91
CA GLY A 57 7.43 3.28 -9.01
C GLY A 57 6.57 2.40 -9.93
N ALA A 58 5.69 1.58 -9.36
CA ALA A 58 4.75 0.75 -10.13
C ALA A 58 3.81 1.61 -10.96
N LEU A 59 3.30 2.72 -10.40
CA LEU A 59 2.34 3.61 -11.05
C LEU A 59 2.96 4.35 -12.23
N GLN A 60 4.23 4.74 -12.11
CA GLN A 60 5.00 5.31 -13.21
C GLN A 60 5.18 4.32 -14.36
N ALA A 61 5.45 3.05 -14.04
CA ALA A 61 5.57 2.00 -15.05
C ALA A 61 4.23 1.68 -15.72
N ALA A 62 3.17 1.49 -14.92
CA ALA A 62 1.82 1.17 -15.39
C ALA A 62 1.28 2.26 -16.35
N THR A 63 1.45 3.53 -15.97
CA THR A 63 1.05 4.66 -16.82
C THR A 63 1.77 4.65 -18.18
N GLN A 64 3.08 4.38 -18.19
CA GLN A 64 3.84 4.31 -19.45
C GLN A 64 3.39 3.13 -20.31
N LEU A 65 3.06 2.00 -19.69
CA LEU A 65 2.52 0.82 -20.37
C LEU A 65 1.15 1.12 -20.99
N VAL A 66 0.22 1.68 -20.20
CA VAL A 66 -1.12 2.11 -20.67
C VAL A 66 -0.99 3.03 -21.88
N ARG A 67 -0.19 4.08 -21.76
CA ARG A 67 0.01 5.06 -22.84
C ARG A 67 0.67 4.45 -24.09
N SER A 68 1.57 3.50 -23.91
CA SER A 68 2.22 2.82 -25.04
C SER A 68 1.24 1.87 -25.73
N LYS A 69 0.44 1.14 -24.94
CA LYS A 69 -0.58 0.22 -25.43
C LYS A 69 -1.70 0.96 -26.15
N GLY A 70 -2.21 2.05 -25.59
CA GLY A 70 -3.21 2.90 -26.26
C GLY A 70 -2.73 3.42 -27.60
N ARG A 71 -1.46 3.84 -27.71
CA ARG A 71 -0.88 4.27 -29.00
C ARG A 71 -0.74 3.13 -30.01
N ILE A 72 -0.48 1.91 -29.57
CA ILE A 72 -0.45 0.72 -30.44
C ILE A 72 -1.85 0.36 -30.93
N ASP A 73 -2.84 0.48 -30.05
CA ASP A 73 -4.24 0.13 -30.34
C ASP A 73 -4.99 1.25 -31.10
N GLY A 74 -4.30 2.36 -31.40
CA GLY A 74 -4.81 3.43 -32.27
C GLY A 74 -5.70 4.45 -31.56
N VAL A 75 -5.50 4.64 -30.25
CA VAL A 75 -6.32 5.52 -29.42
C VAL A 75 -6.18 6.98 -29.86
N ASN A 76 -7.31 7.69 -29.93
CA ASN A 76 -7.33 9.11 -30.28
C ASN A 76 -6.89 9.95 -29.09
N SER A 77 -5.75 10.63 -29.20
CA SER A 77 -5.22 11.51 -28.15
C SER A 77 -5.97 12.83 -27.96
N SER A 78 -7.17 12.95 -28.55
CA SER A 78 -8.05 14.12 -28.46
C SER A 78 -9.47 13.74 -28.04
N GLN A 79 -9.73 12.46 -27.76
CA GLN A 79 -11.01 12.06 -27.23
C GLN A 79 -10.94 12.15 -25.71
N GLU A 80 -11.85 12.95 -25.16
CA GLU A 80 -12.02 13.10 -23.72
C GLU A 80 -12.88 11.97 -23.15
N TYR A 81 -12.52 11.48 -21.97
CA TYR A 81 -13.35 10.53 -21.22
C TYR A 81 -14.56 11.25 -20.64
N ASN A 82 -15.77 10.84 -21.07
CA ASN A 82 -17.03 11.49 -20.66
C ASN A 82 -18.05 10.53 -20.04
N ASN A 83 -17.63 9.30 -19.70
CA ASN A 83 -18.50 8.24 -19.20
C ASN A 83 -19.61 7.85 -20.21
N ASP A 84 -19.28 7.92 -21.49
CA ASP A 84 -20.18 7.68 -22.61
C ASP A 84 -19.86 6.35 -23.30
N ALA A 85 -20.83 5.83 -24.09
CA ALA A 85 -20.68 4.54 -24.77
C ALA A 85 -19.56 4.51 -25.85
N ASP A 86 -19.09 5.68 -26.28
CA ASP A 86 -18.04 5.83 -27.30
C ASP A 86 -16.64 6.01 -26.68
N ASP A 87 -16.50 5.97 -25.35
CA ASP A 87 -15.22 6.14 -24.66
C ASP A 87 -14.18 5.07 -25.05
N GLN A 88 -12.93 5.50 -25.17
CA GLN A 88 -11.86 4.60 -25.57
C GLN A 88 -11.34 3.83 -24.36
N SER A 89 -11.12 2.54 -24.57
CA SER A 89 -10.50 1.69 -23.56
C SER A 89 -9.46 0.77 -24.18
N ILE A 90 -8.56 0.29 -23.34
CA ILE A 90 -7.64 -0.80 -23.64
C ILE A 90 -7.77 -1.88 -22.58
N PHE A 91 -7.34 -3.09 -22.91
CA PHE A 91 -7.28 -4.19 -21.94
C PHE A 91 -5.85 -4.43 -21.48
N ILE A 92 -5.64 -4.44 -20.17
CA ILE A 92 -4.39 -4.83 -19.51
C ILE A 92 -4.72 -5.93 -18.51
N ASP A 93 -4.13 -7.11 -18.71
CA ASP A 93 -4.34 -8.28 -17.87
C ASP A 93 -5.81 -8.66 -17.60
N GLY A 94 -6.67 -8.46 -18.60
CA GLY A 94 -8.10 -8.73 -18.50
C GLY A 94 -8.92 -7.61 -17.84
N SER A 95 -8.28 -6.57 -17.32
CA SER A 95 -8.91 -5.35 -16.84
C SER A 95 -9.07 -4.33 -17.95
N GLU A 96 -10.23 -3.70 -18.02
CA GLU A 96 -10.51 -2.59 -18.95
C GLU A 96 -10.03 -1.28 -18.34
N ILE A 97 -9.20 -0.55 -19.08
CA ILE A 97 -8.66 0.75 -18.70
C ILE A 97 -9.21 1.80 -19.65
N PHE A 98 -10.01 2.71 -19.13
CA PHE A 98 -10.55 3.83 -19.88
C PHE A 98 -9.49 4.90 -20.08
N LEU A 99 -9.48 5.49 -21.26
CA LEU A 99 -8.48 6.45 -21.66
C LEU A 99 -9.10 7.82 -21.84
N ASP A 100 -8.39 8.80 -21.32
CA ASP A 100 -8.65 10.21 -21.52
C ASP A 100 -7.47 10.82 -22.27
N GLU A 101 -7.71 11.37 -23.47
CA GLU A 101 -6.70 11.93 -24.36
C GLU A 101 -5.47 11.02 -24.61
N GLY A 102 -5.68 9.70 -24.58
CA GLY A 102 -4.64 8.69 -24.83
C GLY A 102 -3.75 8.34 -23.63
N VAL A 103 -4.07 8.82 -22.44
CA VAL A 103 -3.55 8.35 -21.16
C VAL A 103 -4.68 7.76 -20.33
N ALA A 104 -4.41 7.18 -19.17
CA ALA A 104 -5.47 6.63 -18.34
C ALA A 104 -6.33 7.74 -17.73
N ALA A 105 -7.65 7.61 -17.84
CA ALA A 105 -8.59 8.51 -17.18
C ALA A 105 -8.41 8.47 -15.65
N PRO A 106 -8.41 9.63 -14.97
CA PRO A 106 -8.00 9.79 -13.56
C PRO A 106 -9.10 9.44 -12.54
N PHE A 107 -9.74 8.28 -12.64
CA PHE A 107 -10.67 7.81 -11.61
C PHE A 107 -10.16 6.56 -10.88
N ALA A 108 -10.58 6.39 -9.64
CA ALA A 108 -9.95 5.48 -8.69
C ALA A 108 -9.89 4.01 -9.15
N SER A 109 -10.99 3.46 -9.68
CA SER A 109 -11.01 2.08 -10.16
C SER A 109 -10.14 1.86 -11.40
N ASN A 110 -10.02 2.86 -12.28
CA ASN A 110 -9.14 2.81 -13.46
C ASN A 110 -7.67 2.72 -13.05
N VAL A 111 -7.27 3.59 -12.11
CA VAL A 111 -5.90 3.67 -11.59
C VAL A 111 -5.53 2.42 -10.78
N ILE A 112 -6.47 1.81 -10.05
CA ILE A 112 -6.23 0.51 -9.41
C ILE A 112 -6.05 -0.59 -10.48
N SER A 113 -6.92 -0.61 -11.48
CA SER A 113 -6.95 -1.67 -12.51
C SER A 113 -5.68 -1.71 -13.36
N MET A 114 -5.02 -0.57 -13.62
CA MET A 114 -3.74 -0.56 -14.34
C MET A 114 -2.57 -1.05 -13.50
N LEU A 115 -2.69 -1.00 -12.17
CA LEU A 115 -1.59 -1.24 -11.24
C LEU A 115 -1.53 -2.68 -10.74
N ASP A 116 -2.64 -3.42 -10.86
CA ASP A 116 -2.80 -4.79 -10.36
C ASP A 116 -2.37 -4.93 -8.88
N ILE A 117 -2.97 -4.09 -8.01
CA ILE A 117 -2.77 -4.14 -6.57
C ILE A 117 -4.07 -4.48 -5.84
N ASN A 118 -3.95 -5.05 -4.64
CA ASN A 118 -5.09 -5.32 -3.75
C ASN A 118 -5.59 -4.01 -3.11
N ALA A 119 -6.38 -3.26 -3.88
CA ALA A 119 -6.90 -1.96 -3.46
C ALA A 119 -8.42 -1.89 -3.60
N GLY A 120 -9.05 -1.24 -2.61
CA GLY A 120 -10.46 -0.85 -2.69
C GLY A 120 -10.60 0.59 -3.16
N THR A 121 -11.73 0.92 -3.76
CA THR A 121 -12.12 2.33 -3.97
C THR A 121 -12.97 2.81 -2.80
N ARG A 122 -12.69 4.01 -2.29
CA ARG A 122 -13.51 4.68 -1.28
C ARG A 122 -14.31 5.79 -1.98
N THR A 123 -15.63 5.72 -1.92
CA THR A 123 -16.54 6.72 -2.51
C THR A 123 -17.41 7.40 -1.45
N ALA A 124 -17.51 6.84 -0.23
CA ALA A 124 -18.16 7.49 0.91
C ALA A 124 -17.55 7.05 2.26
N THR A 125 -17.73 7.85 3.32
CA THR A 125 -17.35 7.49 4.71
C THR A 125 -18.00 6.21 5.22
N THR A 126 -19.10 5.77 4.59
CA THR A 126 -19.82 4.54 4.99
C THR A 126 -19.27 3.27 4.36
N ASP A 127 -18.33 3.38 3.41
CA ASP A 127 -17.73 2.21 2.78
C ASP A 127 -16.85 1.43 3.77
N VAL A 128 -17.15 0.14 3.90
CA VAL A 128 -16.38 -0.78 4.73
C VAL A 128 -15.28 -1.41 3.88
N LEU A 129 -14.05 -0.91 4.02
CA LEU A 129 -12.90 -1.45 3.31
C LEU A 129 -12.25 -2.56 4.14
N THR A 130 -12.61 -3.80 3.84
CA THR A 130 -12.04 -5.00 4.50
C THR A 130 -11.38 -5.87 3.46
N GLY A 131 -10.22 -6.44 3.80
CA GLY A 131 -9.47 -7.34 2.91
C GLY A 131 -8.59 -6.65 1.86
N PHE A 132 -8.59 -5.32 1.80
CA PHE A 132 -7.71 -4.54 0.92
C PHE A 132 -6.47 -4.07 1.67
N ASP A 133 -5.34 -4.03 0.98
CA ASP A 133 -4.08 -3.49 1.49
C ASP A 133 -3.98 -1.98 1.24
N PHE A 134 -4.64 -1.51 0.17
CA PHE A 134 -4.66 -0.11 -0.24
C PHE A 134 -6.07 0.42 -0.46
N VAL A 135 -6.16 1.75 -0.50
CA VAL A 135 -7.39 2.47 -0.79
C VAL A 135 -7.08 3.55 -1.81
N ALA A 136 -7.84 3.59 -2.91
CA ALA A 136 -7.81 4.72 -3.83
C ALA A 136 -9.01 5.64 -3.61
N VAL A 137 -8.74 6.93 -3.63
CA VAL A 137 -9.71 8.02 -3.46
C VAL A 137 -9.45 9.03 -4.58
N MET A 138 -10.49 9.62 -5.13
CA MET A 138 -10.37 10.66 -6.18
C MET A 138 -10.88 12.01 -5.67
N ASP A 139 -10.53 13.10 -6.34
CA ASP A 139 -10.92 14.47 -5.99
C ASP A 139 -12.33 14.88 -6.40
N ALA A 140 -13.02 14.04 -7.16
CA ALA A 140 -14.37 14.28 -7.64
C ALA A 140 -15.35 13.15 -7.28
N THR A 141 -16.64 13.47 -7.29
CA THR A 141 -17.70 12.48 -7.10
C THR A 141 -18.06 11.74 -8.39
N ALA A 142 -17.83 12.37 -9.54
CA ALA A 142 -18.03 11.80 -10.85
C ALA A 142 -16.67 11.43 -11.46
N ALA A 143 -16.62 10.36 -12.26
CA ALA A 143 -15.35 9.85 -12.80
C ALA A 143 -14.76 10.78 -13.86
N GLU A 144 -15.63 11.40 -14.65
CA GLU A 144 -15.32 12.36 -15.71
C GLU A 144 -14.78 13.70 -15.19
N ASP A 145 -15.11 14.08 -13.95
CA ASP A 145 -14.64 15.33 -13.34
C ASP A 145 -13.33 15.16 -12.53
N ALA A 146 -12.87 13.92 -12.36
CA ALA A 146 -11.70 13.65 -11.53
C ALA A 146 -10.43 14.18 -12.21
N THR A 147 -9.50 14.73 -11.43
CA THR A 147 -8.18 15.17 -11.91
C THR A 147 -7.05 14.59 -11.08
N GLU A 148 -7.36 14.10 -9.87
CA GLU A 148 -6.38 13.52 -8.97
C GLU A 148 -6.92 12.24 -8.32
N VAL A 149 -6.13 11.17 -8.36
CA VAL A 149 -6.36 9.95 -7.58
C VAL A 149 -5.21 9.77 -6.60
N ARG A 150 -5.53 9.61 -5.31
CA ARG A 150 -4.55 9.28 -4.28
C ARG A 150 -4.72 7.85 -3.81
N ILE A 151 -3.62 7.12 -3.72
CA ILE A 151 -3.56 5.76 -3.17
C ILE A 151 -2.90 5.82 -1.80
N TYR A 152 -3.60 5.28 -0.81
CA TYR A 152 -3.18 5.22 0.60
C TYR A 152 -3.01 3.76 1.03
N PRO A 153 -2.09 3.43 1.96
CA PRO A 153 -2.17 2.17 2.69
C PRO A 153 -3.44 2.15 3.54
N VAL A 154 -4.11 1.02 3.63
CA VAL A 154 -5.36 0.92 4.41
C VAL A 154 -5.16 1.27 5.89
N SER A 155 -3.96 1.09 6.44
CA SER A 155 -3.61 1.43 7.83
C SER A 155 -3.62 2.93 8.12
N GLU A 156 -3.35 3.75 7.10
CA GLU A 156 -3.26 5.22 7.21
C GLU A 156 -4.61 5.89 6.97
N VAL A 157 -5.57 5.12 6.44
CA VAL A 157 -6.89 5.61 6.10
C VAL A 157 -7.76 5.59 7.36
N GLY A 158 -7.94 6.75 7.97
CA GLY A 158 -8.93 6.93 9.03
C GLY A 158 -10.36 6.60 8.57
N THR A 159 -11.27 6.45 9.53
CA THR A 159 -12.71 6.25 9.25
C THR A 159 -13.39 7.47 8.60
N SER A 160 -12.65 8.55 8.34
CA SER A 160 -13.15 9.87 7.94
C SER A 160 -12.89 10.27 6.48
N ILE A 161 -12.28 9.42 5.64
CA ILE A 161 -12.14 9.78 4.22
C ILE A 161 -13.51 9.64 3.54
N ASP A 162 -14.12 10.79 3.24
CA ASP A 162 -15.47 10.99 2.71
C ASP A 162 -15.57 10.76 1.20
N GLY A 163 -14.82 9.77 0.68
CA GLY A 163 -14.66 9.57 -0.76
C GLY A 163 -14.01 10.76 -1.48
N THR A 164 -13.53 11.74 -0.73
CA THR A 164 -12.79 12.93 -1.18
C THR A 164 -11.38 12.88 -0.62
N LEU A 165 -10.44 13.56 -1.28
CA LEU A 165 -9.04 13.53 -0.86
C LEU A 165 -8.86 14.12 0.53
N ASP A 166 -8.30 13.33 1.45
CA ASP A 166 -7.96 13.81 2.80
C ASP A 166 -6.79 14.80 2.69
N ALA A 167 -7.04 16.05 3.06
CA ALA A 167 -6.06 17.13 3.03
C ALA A 167 -5.01 17.04 4.16
N THR A 168 -5.24 16.21 5.17
CA THR A 168 -4.35 16.05 6.34
C THR A 168 -3.45 14.81 6.24
N ALA A 169 -3.77 13.89 5.34
CA ALA A 169 -2.99 12.69 5.14
C ALA A 169 -1.61 12.99 4.53
N LEU A 170 -0.58 12.29 5.00
CA LEU A 170 0.81 12.47 4.57
C LEU A 170 1.41 11.21 3.92
N CYS A 171 0.70 10.08 3.96
CA CYS A 171 1.14 8.81 3.42
C CYS A 171 0.29 8.40 2.21
N TYR A 172 0.64 8.91 1.04
CA TYR A 172 -0.03 8.55 -0.20
C TYR A 172 0.88 8.75 -1.40
N VAL A 173 0.51 8.12 -2.51
CA VAL A 173 0.97 8.50 -3.84
C VAL A 173 -0.18 9.13 -4.61
N SER A 174 0.10 10.24 -5.28
CA SER A 174 -0.84 10.94 -6.15
C SER A 174 -0.58 10.58 -7.62
N TYR A 175 -1.65 10.23 -8.32
CA TYR A 175 -1.78 10.27 -9.76
C TYR A 175 -2.54 11.54 -10.12
N PHE A 176 -1.84 12.52 -10.70
CA PHE A 176 -2.45 13.77 -11.13
C PHE A 176 -2.48 13.86 -12.66
N TYR A 177 -3.64 14.21 -13.18
CA TYR A 177 -3.90 14.37 -14.59
C TYR A 177 -4.39 15.80 -14.86
N ASP A 178 -3.75 16.46 -15.81
CA ASP A 178 -4.14 17.78 -16.26
C ASP A 178 -4.94 17.65 -17.56
N ALA A 179 -6.27 17.78 -17.46
CA ALA A 179 -7.19 17.75 -18.60
C ALA A 179 -7.00 18.93 -19.58
N SER A 180 -6.20 19.95 -19.22
CA SER A 180 -6.05 21.17 -20.03
C SER A 180 -4.97 21.10 -21.12
N GLY A 181 -4.37 19.93 -21.35
CA GLY A 181 -3.28 19.77 -22.31
C GLY A 181 -3.13 18.38 -22.90
N ALA A 182 -3.93 18.08 -23.93
CA ALA A 182 -3.76 16.99 -24.88
C ALA A 182 -2.31 16.50 -24.96
N SER A 183 -2.10 15.26 -24.49
CA SER A 183 -0.85 14.49 -24.51
C SER A 183 0.17 14.70 -23.39
N SER A 184 -0.08 15.51 -22.37
CA SER A 184 0.85 15.55 -21.22
C SER A 184 0.80 14.23 -20.45
N ALA A 185 1.95 13.68 -20.06
CA ALA A 185 1.94 12.49 -19.21
C ALA A 185 1.43 12.89 -17.82
N PRO A 186 0.60 12.07 -17.16
CA PRO A 186 0.16 12.37 -15.81
C PRO A 186 1.37 12.44 -14.88
N SER A 187 1.31 13.32 -13.89
CA SER A 187 2.36 13.47 -12.89
C SER A 187 2.09 12.52 -11.73
N ILE A 188 3.14 11.83 -11.29
CA ILE A 188 3.07 10.90 -10.17
C ILE A 188 4.04 11.34 -9.10
N SER A 189 3.51 11.69 -7.93
CA SER A 189 4.29 12.30 -6.86
C SER A 189 3.87 11.81 -5.48
N LEU A 190 4.81 11.92 -4.55
CA LEU A 190 4.56 11.83 -3.12
C LEU A 190 4.27 13.25 -2.58
N PRO A 191 3.58 13.38 -1.44
CA PRO A 191 3.39 14.66 -0.79
C PRO A 191 4.74 15.33 -0.44
N SER A 192 4.73 16.65 -0.35
CA SER A 192 5.92 17.44 -0.04
C SER A 192 6.47 17.18 1.38
N SER A 193 5.61 16.76 2.30
CA SER A 193 5.94 16.31 3.65
C SER A 193 5.49 14.86 3.83
N PHE A 194 6.19 13.94 3.18
CA PHE A 194 5.90 12.50 3.20
C PHE A 194 6.28 11.85 4.54
N SER A 195 5.32 11.19 5.19
CA SER A 195 5.48 10.39 6.42
C SER A 195 4.26 9.49 6.59
N CYS A 196 4.44 8.29 7.13
CA CYS A 196 3.41 7.27 7.34
C CYS A 196 3.40 6.87 8.81
N SER A 197 2.42 7.31 9.60
CA SER A 197 2.50 7.27 11.07
C SER A 197 1.29 6.62 11.72
#